data_AF-A0A139XCG4-F1
#
_entry.id   AF-A0A139XCG4-F1
#
_cell.length_a   1.000
_cell.length_b   1.000
_cell.length_c   1.000
_cell.angle_alpha   90.00
_cell.angle_beta   90.00
_cell.angle_gamma   90.00
#
_symmetry.space_group_name_H-M   'P 1'
#
loop_
_entity.id
_entity.type
_entity.pdbx_description
1 polymer ?
#
loop_
_entity_poly.entity_id
_entity_poly.type
_entity_poly.pdbx_seq_one_letter_code
_entity_poly.pdbx_strand_id
1 'polypeptide(L)'
;MNTETWEKIKSEYKLGQFVQGKVEHHTPFGVFVDIGESKVRGLIKIPDFLDEGEMIEEMYPAIGASIGAIVVGYNESNRSQVYLNAKPSVLHKALVPISHRL
;
A
#
# COMPACT_ATOMS: atom_id res chain seq x y z
N MET A 1 10.80 17.17 -0.21
CA MET A 1 10.83 16.86 1.23
C MET A 1 12.28 16.84 1.70
N ASN A 2 12.54 17.27 2.94
CA ASN A 2 13.89 17.12 3.51
C ASN A 2 14.15 15.63 3.85
N THR A 3 15.41 15.22 3.82
CA THR A 3 15.86 13.84 4.07
C THR A 3 15.42 13.31 5.43
N GLU A 4 15.48 14.14 6.49
CA GLU A 4 15.07 13.74 7.85
C GLU A 4 13.59 13.34 7.92
N THR A 5 12.72 14.02 7.19
CA THR A 5 11.29 13.67 7.11
C THR A 5 11.08 12.35 6.38
N TRP A 6 11.88 12.05 5.35
CA TRP A 6 11.75 10.82 4.57
C TRP A 6 12.19 9.59 5.35
N GLU A 7 13.30 9.69 6.08
CA GLU A 7 13.77 8.60 6.93
C GLU A 7 12.81 8.32 8.09
N LYS A 8 12.15 9.36 8.63
CA LYS A 8 11.06 9.18 9.60
C LYS A 8 9.90 8.37 9.00
N ILE A 9 9.47 8.68 7.79
CA ILE A 9 8.41 7.94 7.10
C ILE A 9 8.78 6.47 6.93
N LYS A 10 10.01 6.14 6.50
CA LYS A 10 10.46 4.74 6.41
C LYS A 10 10.49 4.02 7.76
N SER A 11 10.74 4.76 8.84
CA SER A 11 10.71 4.20 10.19
C SER A 11 9.29 3.91 10.69
N GLU A 12 8.30 4.70 10.24
CA GLU A 12 6.88 4.58 10.60
C GLU A 12 6.14 3.56 9.73
N TYR A 13 6.52 3.44 8.45
CA TYR A 13 5.94 2.54 7.46
C TYR A 13 6.99 1.54 6.98
N LYS A 14 7.30 0.54 7.81
CA LYS A 14 8.36 -0.44 7.52
C LYS A 14 7.91 -1.44 6.45
N LEU A 15 8.86 -1.96 5.68
CA LEU A 15 8.57 -3.06 4.74
C LEU A 15 7.94 -4.25 5.46
N GLY A 16 6.88 -4.82 4.89
CA GLY A 16 6.11 -5.91 5.47
C GLY A 16 5.07 -5.50 6.52
N GLN A 17 5.03 -4.22 6.91
CA GLN A 17 4.05 -3.71 7.86
C GLN A 17 2.66 -3.67 7.23
N PHE A 18 1.65 -4.11 7.98
CA PHE A 18 0.26 -3.88 7.66
C PHE A 18 -0.13 -2.43 7.95
N VAL A 19 -0.82 -1.81 6.99
CA VAL A 19 -1.37 -0.46 7.10
C VAL A 19 -2.84 -0.50 6.73
N GLN A 20 -3.62 0.36 7.37
CA GLN A 20 -4.99 0.66 6.98
C GLN A 20 -5.05 2.12 6.54
N GLY A 21 -5.69 2.37 5.41
CA GLY A 21 -5.83 3.73 4.87
C GLY A 21 -7.16 3.95 4.18
N LYS A 22 -7.40 5.18 3.74
CA LYS A 22 -8.62 5.62 3.07
C LYS A 22 -8.36 5.89 1.59
N VAL A 23 -9.19 5.34 0.70
CA VAL A 23 -9.07 5.56 -0.74
C VAL A 23 -9.33 7.03 -1.06
N GLU A 24 -8.39 7.73 -1.70
CA GLU A 24 -8.53 9.13 -2.11
C GLU A 24 -9.00 9.28 -3.55
N HIS A 25 -8.31 8.63 -4.49
CA HIS A 25 -8.61 8.72 -5.91
C HIS A 25 -7.97 7.59 -6.71
N HIS A 26 -8.49 7.37 -7.92
CA HIS A 26 -8.03 6.37 -8.87
C HIS A 26 -7.20 6.99 -9.97
N THR A 27 -6.26 6.21 -10.51
CA THR A 27 -5.55 6.51 -11.75
C THR A 27 -5.50 5.24 -12.60
N PRO A 28 -5.18 5.34 -13.90
CA PRO A 28 -5.04 4.16 -14.76
C PRO A 28 -3.98 3.16 -14.31
N PHE A 29 -3.02 3.60 -13.48
CA PHE A 29 -1.90 2.77 -13.01
C PHE A 29 -2.02 2.35 -11.54
N GLY A 30 -3.01 2.84 -10.79
CA GLY A 30 -3.14 2.52 -9.38
C GLY A 30 -4.22 3.31 -8.64
N VAL A 31 -4.27 3.07 -7.34
CA VAL A 31 -5.17 3.74 -6.40
C VAL A 31 -4.34 4.39 -5.32
N PHE A 32 -4.61 5.67 -5.09
CA PHE A 32 -3.99 6.42 -3.99
C PHE A 32 -4.80 6.26 -2.71
N VAL A 33 -4.08 6.01 -1.63
CA VAL A 33 -4.61 5.75 -0.30
C VAL A 33 -3.99 6.74 0.67
N ASP A 34 -4.83 7.48 1.39
CA ASP A 34 -4.41 8.26 2.55
C ASP A 34 -4.08 7.31 3.69
N ILE A 35 -2.83 7.38 4.15
CA ILE A 35 -2.28 6.56 5.23
C ILE A 35 -2.10 7.36 6.53
N GLY A 36 -2.61 8.60 6.59
CA GLY A 36 -2.57 9.46 7.78
C GLY A 36 -1.43 10.48 7.81
N GLU A 37 -0.60 10.55 6.77
CA GLU A 37 0.53 11.49 6.67
C GLU A 37 0.28 12.58 5.62
N SER A 38 0.31 13.85 6.02
CA SER A 38 -0.12 14.97 5.17
C SER A 38 0.75 15.21 3.91
N LYS A 39 1.92 14.55 3.79
CA LYS A 39 2.85 14.73 2.66
C LYS A 39 3.20 13.44 1.91
N VAL A 40 2.70 12.29 2.36
CA VAL A 40 3.02 10.99 1.78
C VAL A 40 1.74 10.20 1.59
N ARG A 41 1.58 9.63 0.41
CA ARG A 41 0.42 8.79 0.09
C ARG A 41 0.84 7.34 -0.09
N GLY A 42 -0.05 6.43 0.29
CA GLY A 42 0.00 5.06 -0.18
C GLY A 42 -0.37 4.98 -1.66
N LEU A 43 0.32 4.15 -2.42
CA LEU A 43 -0.05 3.78 -3.79
C LEU A 43 -0.10 2.27 -3.91
N ILE A 44 -1.28 1.75 -4.25
CA ILE A 44 -1.45 0.36 -4.66
C ILE A 44 -1.54 0.35 -6.18
N LYS A 45 -0.63 -0.33 -6.88
CA LYS A 45 -0.70 -0.45 -8.35
C LYS A 45 -1.75 -1.49 -8.72
N ILE A 46 -2.30 -1.39 -9.92
CA ILE A 46 -3.34 -2.32 -10.41
C ILE A 46 -2.96 -3.81 -10.25
N PRO A 47 -1.72 -4.25 -10.56
CA PRO A 47 -1.33 -5.65 -10.37
C PRO A 47 -1.21 -6.10 -8.91
N ASP A 48 -1.24 -5.17 -7.95
CA ASP A 48 -1.04 -5.40 -6.51
C ASP A 48 -2.36 -5.57 -5.74
N PHE A 49 -3.50 -5.72 -6.44
CA PHE A 49 -4.82 -5.94 -5.84
C PHE A 49 -5.26 -7.40 -5.82
N LEU A 50 -4.97 -8.16 -6.87
CA LEU A 50 -5.47 -9.53 -7.05
C LEU A 50 -4.30 -10.52 -7.14
N ASP A 51 -4.50 -11.70 -6.58
CA ASP A 51 -3.53 -12.80 -6.72
C ASP A 51 -3.50 -13.34 -8.15
N GLU A 52 -4.67 -13.47 -8.76
CA GLU A 52 -4.88 -13.94 -10.14
C GLU A 52 -5.88 -13.03 -10.87
N GLY A 53 -5.73 -12.94 -12.19
CA GLY A 53 -6.55 -12.07 -13.04
C GLY A 53 -6.09 -10.61 -13.05
N GLU A 54 -6.89 -9.77 -13.70
CA GLU A 54 -6.64 -8.33 -13.82
C GLU A 54 -7.79 -7.54 -13.20
N MET A 55 -7.44 -6.45 -12.54
CA MET A 55 -8.42 -5.56 -11.94
C MET A 55 -8.95 -4.61 -13.01
N ILE A 56 -10.27 -4.59 -13.19
CA ILE A 56 -10.96 -3.61 -14.03
C ILE A 56 -11.46 -2.44 -13.17
N GLU A 57 -11.70 -1.29 -13.80
CA GLU A 57 -12.07 -0.05 -13.10
C GLU A 57 -13.33 -0.20 -12.23
N GLU A 58 -14.31 -1.01 -12.66
CA GLU A 58 -15.53 -1.30 -11.91
C GLU A 58 -15.28 -2.05 -10.59
N MET A 59 -14.13 -2.72 -10.47
CA MET A 59 -13.70 -3.41 -9.26
C MET A 59 -12.90 -2.51 -8.32
N TYR A 60 -12.63 -1.26 -8.71
CA TYR A 60 -11.83 -0.38 -7.86
C TYR A 60 -12.57 -0.09 -6.55
N PRO A 61 -11.85 -0.08 -5.42
CA PRO A 61 -12.42 0.31 -4.14
C PRO A 61 -13.13 1.67 -4.24
N ALA A 62 -14.28 1.83 -3.61
CA ALA A 62 -14.97 3.11 -3.63
C ALA A 62 -14.09 4.22 -3.00
N ILE A 63 -14.09 5.41 -3.60
CA ILE A 63 -13.44 6.58 -3.00
C ILE A 63 -14.03 6.81 -1.60
N GLY A 64 -13.14 6.97 -0.62
CA GLY A 64 -13.47 7.11 0.78
C GLY A 64 -13.60 5.81 1.58
N ALA A 65 -13.56 4.64 0.92
CA ALA A 65 -13.54 3.36 1.61
C ALA A 65 -12.22 3.14 2.35
N SER A 66 -12.27 2.37 3.44
CA SER A 66 -11.08 1.89 4.12
C SER A 66 -10.52 0.64 3.44
N ILE A 67 -9.20 0.57 3.27
CA ILE A 67 -8.49 -0.57 2.69
C ILE A 67 -7.27 -0.92 3.52
N GLY A 68 -7.03 -2.22 3.70
CA GLY A 68 -5.82 -2.77 4.29
C GLY A 68 -4.80 -3.15 3.22
N ALA A 69 -3.52 -2.89 3.48
CA ALA A 69 -2.43 -3.23 2.57
C ALA A 69 -1.11 -3.46 3.32
N ILE A 70 -0.13 -4.06 2.65
CA ILE A 70 1.22 -4.27 3.15
C ILE A 70 2.19 -3.30 2.48
N VAL A 71 3.08 -2.69 3.26
CA VAL A 71 4.16 -1.85 2.72
C VAL A 71 5.18 -2.71 1.99
N VAL A 72 5.40 -2.45 0.71
CA VAL A 72 6.33 -3.22 -0.15
C VAL A 72 7.47 -2.39 -0.72
N GLY A 73 7.42 -1.07 -0.58
CA GLY A 73 8.51 -0.21 -1.06
C GLY A 73 8.21 1.26 -0.90
N TYR A 74 9.10 2.08 -1.47
CA TYR A 74 9.01 3.53 -1.41
C TYR A 74 9.44 4.15 -2.74
N ASN A 75 8.91 5.33 -3.06
CA ASN A 75 9.40 6.12 -4.18
C ASN A 75 10.60 6.97 -3.75
N GLU A 76 11.82 6.47 -3.96
CA GLU A 76 13.04 7.19 -3.58
C GLU A 76 13.31 8.45 -4.43
N SER A 77 12.77 8.52 -5.65
CA SER A 77 13.01 9.63 -6.58
C SER A 77 12.31 10.91 -6.16
N ASN A 78 11.03 10.83 -5.78
CA ASN A 78 10.23 11.99 -5.38
C ASN A 78 9.90 12.04 -3.88
N ARG A 79 10.12 10.92 -3.15
CA ARG A 79 9.92 10.79 -1.70
C ARG A 79 8.50 11.13 -1.24
N SER A 80 7.49 10.91 -2.09
CA SER A 80 6.10 11.26 -1.77
C SER A 80 5.15 10.06 -1.72
N GLN A 81 5.65 8.84 -1.96
CA GLN A 81 4.82 7.64 -2.06
C GLN A 81 5.41 6.47 -1.29
N VAL A 82 4.56 5.78 -0.54
CA VAL A 82 4.78 4.43 -0.02
C VAL A 82 4.06 3.47 -0.95
N TYR A 83 4.76 2.47 -1.47
CA TYR A 83 4.15 1.42 -2.30
C TYR A 83 3.52 0.36 -1.42
N LEU A 84 2.28 0.03 -1.74
CA LEU A 84 1.42 -0.85 -0.96
C LEU A 84 0.96 -2.03 -1.83
N ASN A 85 0.75 -3.19 -1.20
CA ASN A 85 0.18 -4.37 -1.83
C ASN A 85 -1.02 -4.87 -1.05
N ALA A 86 -2.15 -5.02 -1.74
CA ALA A 86 -3.44 -5.39 -1.15
C ALA A 86 -3.91 -6.79 -1.60
N LYS A 87 -3.01 -7.59 -2.20
CA LYS A 87 -3.36 -8.96 -2.61
C LYS A 87 -3.84 -9.77 -1.40
N PRO A 88 -4.94 -10.53 -1.52
CA PRO A 88 -5.42 -11.39 -0.45
C PRO A 88 -4.35 -12.33 0.10
N SER A 89 -3.54 -12.97 -0.76
CA SER A 89 -2.48 -13.88 -0.28
C SER A 89 -1.37 -13.15 0.49
N VAL A 90 -1.05 -11.91 0.14
CA VAL A 90 -0.04 -11.08 0.82
C VAL A 90 -0.56 -10.65 2.19
N LEU A 91 -1.80 -10.17 2.26
CA LEU A 91 -2.46 -9.85 3.52
C LEU A 91 -2.58 -11.08 4.43
N HIS A 92 -3.00 -12.22 3.88
CA HIS A 92 -3.11 -13.46 4.64
C HIS A 92 -1.76 -13.90 5.23
N LYS A 93 -0.69 -13.91 4.42
CA LYS A 93 0.66 -14.25 4.89
C LYS A 93 1.18 -13.29 5.96
N ALA A 94 0.84 -12.00 5.87
CA ALA A 94 1.26 -11.01 6.85
C ALA A 94 0.49 -11.13 8.18
N LEU A 95 -0.79 -11.46 8.12
CA LEU A 95 -1.67 -11.54 9.30
C LEU A 95 -1.66 -12.92 9.97
N VAL A 96 -1.27 -13.97 9.24
CA VAL A 96 -1.20 -15.35 9.76
C VAL A 96 0.26 -15.78 9.83
N PRO A 97 0.89 -15.83 11.02
CA PRO A 97 2.27 -16.27 11.18
C PRO A 97 2.38 -17.79 11.03
N ILE A 98 2.36 -18.28 9.79
CA ILE A 98 2.58 -19.70 9.52
C ILE A 98 4.09 -19.97 9.68
N SER A 99 4.49 -20.50 10.83
CA SER A 99 5.80 -21.14 10.97
C SER A 99 5.82 -22.40 10.11
N HIS A 100 6.43 -22.32 8.93
CA HIS A 100 6.96 -23.53 8.29
C HIS A 100 8.14 -24.01 9.14
N ARG A 101 7.84 -24.76 10.21
CA ARG A 101 8.81 -25.75 10.71
C ARG A 101 8.79 -26.89 9.70
N LEU A 102 9.80 -26.91 8.83
CA LEU A 102 10.29 -28.16 8.24
C LEU A 102 11.25 -28.80 9.23
#